data_AF-A0AAV4MYN3-F1
#
_entry.id   AF-A0AAV4MYN3-F1
#
_cell.length_a   1.000
_cell.length_b   1.000
_cell.length_c   1.000
_cell.angle_alpha   90.00
_cell.angle_beta   90.00
_cell.angle_gamma   90.00
#
_symmetry.space_group_name_H-M   'P 1'
#
loop_
_entity.id
_entity.type
_entity.pdbx_description
1 polymer ?
#
loop_
_entity_poly.entity_id
_entity_poly.type
_entity_poly.pdbx_seq_one_letter_code
_entity_poly.pdbx_strand_id
1 'polypeptide(L)'
;MRSLEFPAVTICSLNRMMDSYKTCLNPNVTLERCLQPVMTTNNGKPRTTLVISERRSLQSCTSALSGKLNNEKDHATRFLMKYLAVSMETRQAIGYQSKDFIKSCSFNWRSCSEEDFEEFQNLHYGNCFTFNKVNGNKTKAYTTSQTGHWSGLVLTLDLKYYEYMTDSATIGARVIIHDPKESPSPEETGINISPGFETSVALMKTFETRLPYPFRDQCANYGNIEIWPYYESQSQCIRECIQGTNYKVCGCADPSLTSTTSQKSCNLTDVLKMCCLENVLNLFLLNKIQLATALCLAILHIMEKRSRLPNGHLKKHSTKDDYQLKHMRQNQAKLKVFFSSMVQKTYEQHARFHQPELFSHLGGELGLWLGISLMVIFELLENGWYLMKGLVKRLKLNHRQ
;
A
#
# COMPACT_ATOMS: atom_id res chain seq x y z
N MET A 1 -18.02 -28.17 1.59
CA MET A 1 -17.63 -27.49 0.33
C MET A 1 -16.41 -26.62 0.61
N ARG A 2 -15.38 -26.65 -0.23
CA ARG A 2 -14.19 -25.78 -0.04
C ARG A 2 -14.59 -24.34 -0.40
N SER A 3 -14.50 -23.42 0.55
CA SER A 3 -14.65 -21.99 0.33
C SER A 3 -13.29 -21.29 0.43
N LEU A 4 -13.10 -20.24 -0.34
CA LEU A 4 -11.95 -19.35 -0.25
C LEU A 4 -12.36 -18.05 0.43
N GLU A 5 -11.50 -17.55 1.30
CA GLU A 5 -11.62 -16.20 1.84
C GLU A 5 -11.48 -15.17 0.70
N PHE A 6 -12.48 -14.32 0.57
CA PHE A 6 -12.50 -13.22 -0.38
C PHE A 6 -11.66 -12.07 0.17
N PRO A 7 -10.78 -11.44 -0.64
CA PRO A 7 -9.94 -10.36 -0.16
C PRO A 7 -10.76 -9.12 0.21
N ALA A 8 -10.14 -8.17 0.91
CA ALA A 8 -10.69 -6.84 1.02
C ALA A 8 -10.43 -6.07 -0.28
N VAL A 9 -11.41 -5.25 -0.67
CA VAL A 9 -11.34 -4.42 -1.88
C VAL A 9 -11.57 -2.97 -1.47
N THR A 10 -10.51 -2.18 -1.53
CA THR A 10 -10.56 -0.74 -1.31
C THR A 10 -10.76 -0.02 -2.63
N ILE A 11 -11.66 0.96 -2.66
CA ILE A 11 -11.89 1.83 -3.79
C ILE A 11 -11.76 3.28 -3.32
N CYS A 12 -10.89 4.02 -4.00
CA CYS A 12 -10.72 5.45 -3.78
C CYS A 12 -11.02 6.22 -5.06
N SER A 13 -11.60 7.41 -4.95
CA SER A 13 -11.70 8.32 -6.10
C SER A 13 -10.30 8.81 -6.49
N LEU A 14 -10.03 8.99 -7.79
CA LEU A 14 -8.85 9.74 -8.23
C LEU A 14 -9.04 11.26 -8.05
N ASN A 15 -10.22 11.70 -7.62
CA ASN A 15 -10.52 13.06 -7.21
C ASN A 15 -10.62 13.16 -5.69
N ARG A 16 -9.65 13.82 -5.07
CA ARG A 16 -9.51 13.94 -3.62
C ARG A 16 -10.65 14.71 -2.95
N MET A 17 -11.18 15.72 -3.64
CA MET A 17 -12.27 16.57 -3.18
C MET A 17 -13.07 17.07 -4.38
N MET A 18 -14.34 17.39 -4.18
CA MET A 18 -15.18 17.97 -5.23
C MET A 18 -14.84 19.45 -5.45
N ASP A 19 -14.81 19.91 -6.71
CA ASP A 19 -14.46 21.30 -7.06
C ASP A 19 -15.44 22.32 -6.45
N SER A 20 -16.71 21.94 -6.28
CA SER A 20 -17.73 22.74 -5.60
C SER A 20 -17.35 23.15 -4.16
N TYR A 21 -16.46 22.40 -3.49
CA TYR A 21 -16.00 22.68 -2.12
C TYR A 21 -14.65 23.40 -2.05
N LYS A 22 -14.15 23.97 -3.17
CA LYS A 22 -12.86 24.68 -3.20
C LYS A 22 -12.75 25.81 -2.17
N THR A 23 -13.87 26.43 -1.80
CA THR A 23 -13.96 27.49 -0.78
C THR A 23 -13.63 26.99 0.64
N CYS A 24 -13.81 25.70 0.93
CA CYS A 24 -13.48 25.07 2.22
C CYS A 24 -11.99 25.06 2.55
N LEU A 25 -11.11 25.34 1.57
CA LEU A 25 -9.66 25.43 1.78
C LEU A 25 -9.22 26.78 2.33
N ASN A 26 -10.14 27.74 2.49
CA ASN A 26 -9.84 29.03 3.07
C ASN A 26 -9.97 28.96 4.60
N PRO A 27 -8.92 29.32 5.36
CA PRO A 27 -8.93 29.19 6.83
C PRO A 27 -9.98 30.08 7.53
N ASN A 28 -10.50 31.08 6.83
CA ASN A 28 -11.48 32.05 7.36
C ASN A 28 -12.94 31.61 7.16
N VAL A 29 -13.20 30.41 6.64
CA VAL A 29 -14.55 29.92 6.34
C VAL A 29 -14.89 28.74 7.27
N THR A 30 -16.03 28.80 7.94
CA THR A 30 -16.54 27.71 8.78
C THR A 30 -17.05 26.54 7.93
N LEU A 31 -16.97 25.32 8.45
CA LEU A 31 -17.40 24.09 7.76
C LEU A 31 -18.83 24.20 7.22
N GLU A 32 -19.77 24.68 8.03
CA GLU A 32 -21.17 24.86 7.65
C GLU A 32 -21.35 25.83 6.47
N ARG A 33 -20.55 26.89 6.42
CA ARG A 33 -20.62 27.91 5.35
C ARG A 33 -19.97 27.41 4.07
N CYS A 34 -18.96 26.55 4.17
CA CYS A 34 -18.21 26.07 3.03
C CYS A 34 -18.92 24.90 2.31
N LEU A 35 -19.76 24.13 3.01
CA LEU A 35 -20.59 23.07 2.44
C LEU A 35 -21.79 23.60 1.63
N GLN A 36 -21.97 24.92 1.56
CA GLN A 36 -22.99 25.54 0.71
C GLN A 36 -22.48 25.61 -0.75
N PRO A 37 -23.27 25.16 -1.73
CA PRO A 37 -22.82 25.03 -3.11
C PRO A 37 -22.54 26.41 -3.73
N VAL A 38 -21.29 26.64 -4.13
CA VAL A 38 -20.88 27.80 -4.94
C VAL A 38 -20.64 27.31 -6.36
N MET A 39 -21.36 27.87 -7.34
CA MET A 39 -21.16 27.52 -8.75
C MET A 39 -19.89 28.17 -9.28
N THR A 40 -18.89 27.39 -9.66
CA THR A 40 -17.71 27.87 -10.40
C THR A 40 -17.56 27.10 -11.71
N THR A 41 -17.47 27.84 -12.81
CA THR A 41 -17.13 27.33 -14.14
C THR A 41 -15.64 27.55 -14.37
N ASN A 42 -14.86 26.51 -14.65
CA ASN A 42 -13.56 26.68 -15.31
C ASN A 42 -13.11 25.42 -16.06
N ASN A 43 -12.69 25.65 -17.31
CA ASN A 43 -12.13 24.66 -18.23
C ASN A 43 -10.60 24.70 -18.15
N GLY A 44 -9.98 23.67 -17.57
CA GLY A 44 -8.53 23.44 -17.57
C GLY A 44 -8.21 22.03 -18.02
N LYS A 45 -7.17 21.85 -18.85
CA LYS A 45 -6.73 20.54 -19.34
C LYS A 45 -5.73 19.90 -18.36
N PRO A 46 -5.90 18.62 -17.98
CA PRO A 46 -5.00 17.96 -17.04
C PRO A 46 -3.73 17.37 -17.71
N ARG A 47 -2.62 17.35 -16.96
CA ARG A 47 -1.34 16.71 -17.33
C ARG A 47 -0.71 15.96 -16.15
N THR A 48 0.08 14.93 -16.46
CA THR A 48 0.39 13.77 -15.61
C THR A 48 1.71 13.85 -14.81
N THR A 49 1.77 13.17 -13.65
CA THR A 49 2.89 12.29 -13.23
C THR A 49 2.54 11.47 -11.96
N LEU A 50 2.96 10.20 -11.92
CA LEU A 50 2.80 9.23 -10.80
C LEU A 50 4.07 9.16 -9.96
N VAL A 51 3.99 9.32 -8.64
CA VAL A 51 5.04 8.94 -7.66
C VAL A 51 4.41 8.62 -6.29
N ILE A 52 4.97 7.65 -5.58
CA ILE A 52 4.73 7.25 -4.17
C ILE A 52 4.65 8.45 -3.17
N SER A 53 5.21 9.61 -3.52
CA SER A 53 4.93 10.90 -2.87
C SER A 53 4.56 11.92 -3.95
N GLU A 54 3.38 12.55 -3.84
CA GLU A 54 2.91 13.61 -4.76
C GLU A 54 3.93 14.74 -4.90
N ARG A 55 4.78 14.94 -3.89
CA ARG A 55 5.81 15.98 -3.90
C ARG A 55 6.75 15.87 -5.11
N ARG A 56 7.10 14.66 -5.56
CA ARG A 56 8.02 14.49 -6.72
C ARG A 56 7.40 14.91 -8.04
N SER A 57 6.06 14.85 -8.19
CA SER A 57 5.39 15.36 -9.40
C SER A 57 5.18 16.88 -9.33
N LEU A 58 5.12 17.44 -8.12
CA LEU A 58 4.96 18.88 -7.89
C LEU A 58 6.22 19.67 -8.27
N GLN A 59 7.40 19.36 -7.73
CA GLN A 59 8.65 20.10 -8.06
C GLN A 59 9.89 19.20 -7.94
N SER A 60 10.90 19.46 -8.78
CA SER A 60 12.24 18.84 -8.63
C SER A 60 13.22 19.88 -8.10
N CYS A 61 14.07 19.49 -7.16
CA CYS A 61 15.07 20.36 -6.54
C CYS A 61 15.91 21.19 -7.48
N THR A 62 16.32 20.59 -8.59
CA THR A 62 17.14 21.25 -9.62
C THR A 62 16.39 22.42 -10.24
N SER A 63 15.07 22.30 -10.45
CA SER A 63 14.22 23.38 -10.96
C SER A 63 13.93 24.47 -9.92
N ALA A 64 13.76 24.10 -8.65
CA ALA A 64 13.48 25.05 -7.56
C ALA A 64 14.71 25.90 -7.20
N LEU A 65 15.91 25.31 -7.18
CA LEU A 65 17.18 26.01 -6.94
C LEU A 65 17.65 26.86 -8.13
N SER A 66 17.21 26.52 -9.36
CA SER A 66 17.53 27.26 -10.58
C SER A 66 16.68 28.54 -10.77
N GLY A 67 15.71 28.82 -9.92
CA GLY A 67 14.80 29.96 -10.07
C GLY A 67 13.84 29.87 -11.27
N LYS A 68 13.81 28.74 -11.99
CA LYS A 68 12.82 28.44 -13.05
C LYS A 68 11.56 27.87 -12.39
N LEU A 69 10.84 28.71 -11.65
CA LEU A 69 9.58 28.33 -11.03
C LEU A 69 8.47 28.34 -12.09
N ASN A 70 7.96 27.16 -12.45
CA ASN A 70 6.74 27.10 -13.27
C ASN A 70 5.54 27.47 -12.38
N ASN A 71 4.81 28.54 -12.72
CA ASN A 71 3.65 29.03 -11.96
C ASN A 71 2.61 27.94 -11.61
N GLU A 72 2.44 26.92 -12.46
CA GLU A 72 1.53 25.79 -12.26
C GLU A 72 1.95 24.86 -11.12
N LYS A 73 3.25 24.58 -10.99
CA LYS A 73 3.82 23.70 -9.95
C LYS A 73 3.75 24.35 -8.56
N ASP A 74 3.85 25.67 -8.53
CA ASP A 74 3.64 26.46 -7.33
C ASP A 74 2.15 26.46 -6.92
N HIS A 75 1.21 26.55 -7.87
CA HIS A 75 -0.24 26.43 -7.57
C HIS A 75 -0.59 25.09 -6.91
N ALA A 76 -0.11 23.98 -7.48
CA ALA A 76 -0.41 22.64 -6.95
C ALA A 76 0.24 22.39 -5.57
N THR A 77 1.44 22.93 -5.32
CA THR A 77 2.09 22.86 -4.00
C THR A 77 1.33 23.70 -2.95
N ARG A 78 0.85 24.89 -3.33
CA ARG A 78 0.03 25.74 -2.46
C ARG A 78 -1.34 25.10 -2.16
N PHE A 79 -1.96 24.47 -3.15
CA PHE A 79 -3.18 23.69 -2.95
C PHE A 79 -2.94 22.57 -1.93
N LEU A 80 -1.89 21.77 -2.13
CA LEU A 80 -1.57 20.65 -1.23
C LEU A 80 -1.38 21.14 0.20
N MET A 81 -0.62 22.21 0.42
CA MET A 81 -0.42 22.77 1.76
C MET A 81 -1.71 23.27 2.40
N LYS A 82 -2.61 23.91 1.63
CA LYS A 82 -3.92 24.32 2.14
C LYS A 82 -4.78 23.12 2.51
N TYR A 83 -4.85 22.11 1.65
CA TYR A 83 -5.62 20.88 1.90
C TYR A 83 -5.11 20.15 3.15
N LEU A 84 -3.78 20.03 3.31
CA LEU A 84 -3.16 19.37 4.46
C LEU A 84 -3.35 20.14 5.77
N ALA A 85 -3.53 21.47 5.71
CA ALA A 85 -3.78 22.30 6.88
C ALA A 85 -5.22 22.18 7.44
N VAL A 86 -6.14 21.62 6.65
CA VAL A 86 -7.55 21.45 7.02
C VAL A 86 -7.75 20.21 7.90
N SER A 87 -8.69 20.28 8.86
CA SER A 87 -8.99 19.18 9.79
C SER A 87 -9.42 17.92 9.05
N MET A 88 -9.22 16.76 9.69
CA MET A 88 -9.65 15.48 9.12
C MET A 88 -11.18 15.44 8.91
N GLU A 89 -11.98 15.98 9.83
CA GLU A 89 -13.45 15.98 9.67
C GLU A 89 -13.88 16.80 8.46
N THR A 90 -13.25 17.97 8.25
CA THR A 90 -13.54 18.80 7.09
C THR A 90 -13.12 18.10 5.79
N ARG A 91 -11.95 17.43 5.78
CA ARG A 91 -11.49 16.64 4.63
C ARG A 91 -12.43 15.49 4.28
N GLN A 92 -13.00 14.84 5.29
CA GLN A 92 -14.03 13.81 5.10
C GLN A 92 -15.33 14.38 4.56
N ALA A 93 -15.78 15.55 5.05
CA ALA A 93 -17.02 16.17 4.61
C ALA A 93 -16.98 16.65 3.14
N ILE A 94 -15.84 17.19 2.69
CA ILE A 94 -15.66 17.68 1.30
C ILE A 94 -15.25 16.58 0.31
N GLY A 95 -14.97 15.38 0.82
CA GLY A 95 -14.66 14.19 0.04
C GLY A 95 -15.92 13.50 -0.51
N TYR A 96 -15.71 12.50 -1.36
CA TYR A 96 -16.80 11.67 -1.85
C TYR A 96 -17.42 10.89 -0.67
N GLN A 97 -18.75 10.85 -0.63
CA GLN A 97 -19.49 10.04 0.34
C GLN A 97 -19.85 8.69 -0.28
N SER A 98 -19.93 7.63 0.53
CA SER A 98 -20.20 6.25 0.05
C SER A 98 -21.42 6.19 -0.86
N LYS A 99 -22.56 6.73 -0.40
CA LYS A 99 -23.84 6.80 -1.13
C LYS A 99 -23.78 7.47 -2.50
N ASP A 100 -22.85 8.42 -2.66
CA ASP A 100 -22.71 9.20 -3.88
C ASP A 100 -21.78 8.51 -4.87
N PHE A 101 -20.74 7.86 -4.35
CA PHE A 101 -19.68 7.25 -5.12
C PHE A 101 -20.02 5.81 -5.55
N ILE A 102 -20.68 5.02 -4.69
CA ILE A 102 -21.05 3.63 -4.96
C ILE A 102 -22.55 3.58 -5.26
N LYS A 103 -22.92 3.55 -6.54
CA LYS A 103 -24.33 3.52 -6.99
C LYS A 103 -25.01 2.18 -6.77
N SER A 104 -24.27 1.09 -6.95
CA SER A 104 -24.79 -0.26 -6.74
C SER A 104 -23.66 -1.19 -6.33
N CYS A 105 -23.93 -2.07 -5.37
CA CYS A 105 -23.02 -3.13 -4.96
C CYS A 105 -23.76 -4.47 -4.90
N SER A 106 -23.13 -5.52 -5.42
CA SER A 106 -23.54 -6.88 -5.13
C SER A 106 -22.34 -7.78 -4.86
N PHE A 107 -22.49 -8.68 -3.89
CA PHE A 107 -21.54 -9.73 -3.59
C PHE A 107 -22.26 -11.06 -3.48
N ASN A 108 -21.83 -12.06 -4.25
CA ASN A 108 -22.45 -13.39 -4.27
C ASN A 108 -23.99 -13.33 -4.43
N TRP A 109 -24.45 -12.56 -5.42
CA TRP A 109 -25.86 -12.28 -5.74
C TRP A 109 -26.67 -11.50 -4.69
N ARG A 110 -26.06 -11.08 -3.57
CA ARG A 110 -26.73 -10.28 -2.55
C ARG A 110 -26.35 -8.83 -2.70
N SER A 111 -27.32 -7.93 -2.57
CA SER A 111 -27.04 -6.50 -2.52
C SER A 111 -26.22 -6.20 -1.27
N CYS A 112 -25.19 -5.37 -1.40
CA CYS A 112 -24.42 -4.90 -0.25
C CYS A 112 -25.11 -3.67 0.37
N SER A 113 -24.81 -3.44 1.65
CA SER A 113 -25.15 -2.25 2.42
C SER A 113 -23.99 -1.24 2.42
N GLU A 114 -24.26 0.01 2.77
CA GLU A 114 -23.22 1.00 3.06
C GLU A 114 -22.36 0.56 4.27
N GLU A 115 -22.96 -0.15 5.22
CA GLU A 115 -22.30 -0.69 6.42
C GLU A 115 -21.28 -1.81 6.10
N ASP A 116 -21.34 -2.39 4.88
CA ASP A 116 -20.36 -3.39 4.43
C ASP A 116 -19.02 -2.77 4.02
N PHE A 117 -18.94 -1.43 4.02
CA PHE A 117 -17.76 -0.66 3.66
C PHE A 117 -17.22 0.10 4.87
N GLU A 118 -15.92 -0.07 5.12
CA GLU A 118 -15.18 0.76 6.06
C GLU A 118 -14.64 1.99 5.33
N GLU A 119 -14.99 3.18 5.81
CA GLU A 119 -14.48 4.44 5.29
C GLU A 119 -13.19 4.87 6.00
N PHE A 120 -12.20 5.28 5.24
CA PHE A 120 -11.01 5.95 5.77
C PHE A 120 -10.60 7.12 4.88
N GLN A 121 -9.97 8.12 5.49
CA GLN A 121 -9.46 9.28 4.76
C GLN A 121 -8.01 9.02 4.32
N ASN A 122 -7.74 9.26 3.04
CA ASN A 122 -6.43 9.24 2.44
C ASN A 122 -6.02 10.65 1.99
N LEU A 123 -4.78 11.06 2.25
CA LEU A 123 -4.31 12.41 1.92
C LEU A 123 -4.21 12.67 0.42
N HIS A 124 -3.96 11.63 -0.37
CA HIS A 124 -3.83 11.71 -1.83
C HIS A 124 -5.20 11.56 -2.51
N TYR A 125 -5.97 10.53 -2.11
CA TYR A 125 -7.18 10.11 -2.80
C TYR A 125 -8.49 10.57 -2.15
N GLY A 126 -8.45 11.26 -1.00
CA GLY A 126 -9.64 11.68 -0.29
C GLY A 126 -10.29 10.50 0.44
N ASN A 127 -11.62 10.42 0.43
CA ASN A 127 -12.31 9.32 1.10
C ASN A 127 -12.22 8.04 0.27
N CYS A 128 -11.85 6.96 0.95
CA CYS A 128 -11.71 5.63 0.39
C CYS A 128 -12.65 4.67 1.13
N PHE A 129 -13.17 3.68 0.40
CA PHE A 129 -14.16 2.73 0.92
C PHE A 129 -13.62 1.31 0.77
N THR A 130 -13.56 0.57 1.86
CA THR A 130 -13.03 -0.81 1.88
C THR A 130 -14.14 -1.81 2.12
N PHE A 131 -14.47 -2.57 1.09
CA PHE A 131 -15.34 -3.72 1.21
C PHE A 131 -14.60 -4.87 1.90
N ASN A 132 -15.29 -5.56 2.81
CA ASN A 132 -14.80 -6.79 3.44
C ASN A 132 -13.54 -6.65 4.31
N LYS A 133 -13.34 -5.48 4.93
CA LYS A 133 -12.33 -5.28 5.98
C LYS A 133 -12.72 -6.07 7.24
N VAL A 134 -11.74 -6.73 7.86
CA VAL A 134 -11.87 -7.34 9.18
C VAL A 134 -11.48 -6.29 10.20
N ASN A 135 -12.38 -6.00 11.14
CA ASN A 135 -12.22 -5.00 12.18
C ASN A 135 -12.89 -5.46 13.48
N GLY A 136 -12.92 -4.61 14.51
CA GLY A 136 -13.51 -4.95 15.82
C GLY A 136 -14.97 -5.42 15.74
N ASN A 137 -15.75 -4.92 14.79
CA ASN A 137 -17.17 -5.28 14.60
C ASN A 137 -17.33 -6.53 13.71
N LYS A 138 -16.45 -6.69 12.71
CA LYS A 138 -16.46 -7.80 11.76
C LYS A 138 -15.24 -8.69 11.94
N THR A 139 -15.42 -9.79 12.65
CA THR A 139 -14.34 -10.73 13.01
C THR A 139 -13.97 -11.73 11.92
N LYS A 140 -14.82 -11.91 10.90
CA LYS A 140 -14.58 -12.84 9.78
C LYS A 140 -14.83 -12.18 8.44
N ALA A 141 -13.88 -12.36 7.53
CA ALA A 141 -14.02 -11.96 6.14
C ALA A 141 -15.07 -12.84 5.43
N TYR A 142 -15.72 -12.27 4.42
CA TYR A 142 -16.59 -13.01 3.52
C TYR A 142 -15.79 -14.07 2.77
N THR A 143 -16.46 -15.17 2.48
CA THR A 143 -15.89 -16.27 1.70
C THR A 143 -16.77 -16.52 0.48
N THR A 144 -16.16 -17.04 -0.59
CA THR A 144 -16.89 -17.54 -1.76
C THR A 144 -16.56 -19.01 -2.01
N SER A 145 -17.52 -19.76 -2.53
CA SER A 145 -17.38 -21.18 -2.87
C SER A 145 -17.46 -21.44 -4.37
N GLN A 146 -17.60 -20.39 -5.18
CA GLN A 146 -17.76 -20.47 -6.62
C GLN A 146 -16.79 -19.51 -7.32
N THR A 147 -16.49 -19.80 -8.58
CA THR A 147 -15.70 -18.93 -9.45
C THR A 147 -16.59 -18.02 -10.29
N GLY A 148 -15.99 -17.04 -10.96
CA GLY A 148 -16.66 -16.20 -11.94
C GLY A 148 -17.31 -14.95 -11.35
N HIS A 149 -17.63 -14.00 -12.23
CA HIS A 149 -18.05 -12.66 -11.82
C HIS A 149 -19.29 -12.58 -10.93
N TRP A 150 -20.21 -13.53 -11.02
CA TRP A 150 -21.43 -13.52 -10.24
C TRP A 150 -21.25 -13.90 -8.75
N SER A 151 -20.22 -14.68 -8.45
CA SER A 151 -19.88 -15.11 -7.09
C SER A 151 -18.88 -14.17 -6.40
N GLY A 152 -18.43 -13.13 -7.11
CA GLY A 152 -17.54 -12.09 -6.63
C GLY A 152 -18.26 -10.79 -6.27
N LEU A 153 -17.48 -9.72 -6.17
CA LEU A 153 -17.94 -8.35 -5.91
C LEU A 153 -18.18 -7.63 -7.23
N VAL A 154 -19.36 -7.02 -7.39
CA VAL A 154 -19.72 -6.19 -8.53
C VAL A 154 -20.11 -4.80 -8.03
N LEU A 155 -19.40 -3.78 -8.48
CA LEU A 155 -19.66 -2.38 -8.15
C LEU A 155 -19.98 -1.58 -9.41
N THR A 156 -20.93 -0.66 -9.28
CA THR A 156 -21.10 0.46 -10.23
C THR A 156 -20.77 1.73 -9.47
N LEU A 157 -19.75 2.43 -9.93
CA LEU A 157 -19.26 3.67 -9.33
C LEU A 157 -19.75 4.87 -10.12
N ASP A 158 -20.04 5.97 -9.44
CA ASP A 158 -20.27 7.29 -10.03
C ASP A 158 -19.14 8.23 -9.64
N LEU A 159 -18.28 8.52 -10.60
CA LEU A 159 -17.08 9.32 -10.42
C LEU A 159 -17.41 10.82 -10.38
N LYS A 160 -18.61 11.26 -10.83
CA LYS A 160 -18.97 12.68 -10.99
C LYS A 160 -17.85 13.48 -11.68
N TYR A 161 -17.57 13.19 -12.96
CA TYR A 161 -16.52 13.86 -13.75
C TYR A 161 -16.60 15.39 -13.68
N TYR A 162 -17.80 15.95 -13.61
CA TYR A 162 -18.03 17.40 -13.55
C TYR A 162 -17.60 18.07 -12.23
N GLU A 163 -17.38 17.29 -11.17
CA GLU A 163 -16.85 17.77 -9.87
C GLU A 163 -15.33 17.60 -9.75
N TYR A 164 -14.65 17.13 -10.80
CA TYR A 164 -13.20 17.03 -10.78
C TYR A 164 -12.56 18.41 -10.75
N MET A 165 -11.58 18.57 -9.87
CA MET A 165 -10.76 19.77 -9.86
C MET A 165 -10.03 19.94 -11.21
N THR A 166 -9.88 21.18 -11.63
CA THR A 166 -9.16 21.55 -12.87
C THR A 166 -7.72 21.02 -12.93
N ASP A 167 -7.07 20.89 -11.77
CA ASP A 167 -5.70 20.39 -11.63
C ASP A 167 -5.62 18.85 -11.49
N SER A 168 -6.76 18.13 -11.48
CA SER A 168 -6.78 16.67 -11.32
C SER A 168 -6.24 15.95 -12.57
N ALA A 169 -5.07 15.32 -12.44
CA ALA A 169 -4.33 14.75 -13.56
C ALA A 169 -5.04 13.58 -14.28
N THR A 170 -5.83 12.78 -13.55
CA THR A 170 -6.45 11.55 -14.06
C THR A 170 -7.86 11.40 -13.51
N ILE A 171 -8.78 10.96 -14.35
CA ILE A 171 -10.16 10.67 -13.97
C ILE A 171 -10.37 9.16 -13.85
N GLY A 172 -10.95 8.72 -12.75
CA GLY A 172 -11.14 7.32 -12.47
C GLY A 172 -11.34 7.03 -11.00
N ALA A 173 -11.27 5.76 -10.68
CA ALA A 173 -11.11 5.28 -9.31
C ALA A 173 -9.87 4.39 -9.23
N ARG A 174 -9.24 4.35 -8.06
CA ARG A 174 -8.15 3.43 -7.75
C ARG A 174 -8.69 2.28 -6.92
N VAL A 175 -8.42 1.06 -7.36
CA VAL A 175 -8.86 -0.18 -6.72
C VAL A 175 -7.66 -0.88 -6.13
N ILE A 176 -7.68 -1.15 -4.83
CA ILE A 176 -6.66 -1.92 -4.12
C ILE A 176 -7.30 -3.22 -3.64
N ILE A 177 -6.62 -4.34 -3.85
CA ILE A 177 -7.05 -5.63 -3.35
C ILE A 177 -5.97 -6.10 -2.39
N HIS A 178 -6.35 -6.36 -1.15
CA HIS A 178 -5.42 -6.66 -0.06
C HIS A 178 -6.00 -7.68 0.92
N ASP A 179 -5.18 -8.14 1.86
CA ASP A 179 -5.64 -9.04 2.92
C ASP A 179 -6.70 -8.34 3.79
N PRO A 180 -7.82 -9.00 4.14
CA PRO A 180 -8.86 -8.40 4.97
C PRO A 180 -8.38 -7.87 6.33
N LYS A 181 -7.27 -8.36 6.86
CA LYS A 181 -6.71 -7.89 8.14
C LYS A 181 -5.78 -6.70 7.95
N GLU A 182 -5.13 -6.59 6.81
CA GLU A 182 -4.16 -5.53 6.51
C GLU A 182 -4.85 -4.21 6.14
N SER A 183 -4.28 -3.08 6.56
CA SER A 183 -4.73 -1.76 6.13
C SER A 183 -4.27 -1.44 4.69
N PRO A 184 -5.15 -0.91 3.82
CA PRO A 184 -4.82 -0.66 2.43
C PRO A 184 -3.76 0.43 2.29
N SER A 185 -2.91 0.30 1.26
CA SER A 185 -1.89 1.30 0.90
C SER A 185 -2.08 1.80 -0.54
N PRO A 186 -3.05 2.72 -0.78
CA PRO A 186 -3.38 3.24 -2.11
C PRO A 186 -2.20 3.83 -2.88
N GLU A 187 -1.18 4.37 -2.20
CA GLU A 187 -0.03 5.00 -2.84
C GLU A 187 0.95 4.00 -3.45
N GLU A 188 0.99 2.78 -2.91
CA GLU A 188 1.98 1.75 -3.26
C GLU A 188 1.43 0.76 -4.28
N THR A 189 0.21 0.27 -4.06
CA THR A 189 -0.44 -0.73 -4.90
C THR A 189 -1.78 -0.24 -5.45
N GLY A 190 -2.31 -0.97 -6.42
CA GLY A 190 -3.65 -0.73 -6.95
C GLY A 190 -3.72 -0.55 -8.46
N ILE A 191 -4.96 -0.60 -8.94
CA ILE A 191 -5.33 -0.57 -10.35
C ILE A 191 -6.27 0.61 -10.58
N ASN A 192 -5.96 1.45 -11.56
CA ASN A 192 -6.83 2.56 -11.92
C ASN A 192 -7.88 2.10 -12.92
N ILE A 193 -9.15 2.32 -12.61
CA ILE A 193 -10.29 2.06 -13.48
C ILE A 193 -10.85 3.38 -14.04
N SER A 194 -11.25 3.35 -15.31
CA SER A 194 -11.67 4.54 -16.06
C SER A 194 -13.18 4.59 -16.24
N PRO A 195 -13.79 5.80 -16.29
CA PRO A 195 -15.20 5.94 -16.65
C PRO A 195 -15.50 5.37 -18.04
N GLY A 196 -16.71 4.85 -18.23
CA GLY A 196 -17.20 4.31 -19.49
C GLY A 196 -16.76 2.87 -19.77
N PHE A 197 -16.02 2.25 -18.86
CA PHE A 197 -15.54 0.87 -18.97
C PHE A 197 -16.06 -0.02 -17.84
N GLU A 198 -16.23 -1.28 -18.18
CA GLU A 198 -16.36 -2.38 -17.23
C GLU A 198 -14.98 -3.04 -17.08
N THR A 199 -14.43 -2.99 -15.87
CA THR A 199 -13.15 -3.62 -15.53
C THR A 199 -13.42 -4.91 -14.77
N SER A 200 -13.00 -6.03 -15.35
CA SER A 200 -13.07 -7.36 -14.75
C SER A 200 -11.71 -7.76 -14.22
N VAL A 201 -11.61 -7.88 -12.91
CA VAL A 201 -10.43 -8.26 -12.16
C VAL A 201 -10.58 -9.70 -11.67
N ALA A 202 -9.86 -10.59 -12.33
CA ALA A 202 -9.88 -12.01 -12.05
C ALA A 202 -8.71 -12.36 -11.11
N LEU A 203 -9.04 -12.94 -9.96
CA LEU A 203 -8.11 -13.23 -8.87
C LEU A 203 -7.66 -14.69 -8.92
N MET A 204 -6.39 -14.93 -8.62
CA MET A 204 -5.83 -16.26 -8.36
C MET A 204 -5.05 -16.22 -7.05
N LYS A 205 -5.49 -17.02 -6.07
CA LYS A 205 -4.84 -17.04 -4.74
C LYS A 205 -3.50 -17.78 -4.82
N THR A 206 -2.43 -17.07 -4.50
CA THR A 206 -1.07 -17.62 -4.42
C THR A 206 -0.52 -17.34 -3.02
N PHE A 207 0.10 -18.33 -2.40
CA PHE A 207 0.83 -18.17 -1.16
C PHE A 207 2.29 -18.41 -1.47
N GLU A 208 3.13 -17.44 -1.11
CA GLU A 208 4.57 -17.60 -1.12
C GLU A 208 5.04 -17.52 0.34
N THR A 209 5.71 -18.56 0.82
CA THR A 209 6.39 -18.53 2.12
C THR A 209 7.89 -18.39 1.89
N ARG A 210 8.46 -17.33 2.46
CA ARG A 210 9.91 -17.06 2.44
C ARG A 210 10.53 -17.40 3.78
N LEU A 211 11.84 -17.63 3.77
CA LEU A 211 12.57 -17.95 4.99
C LEU A 211 13.05 -16.69 5.72
N PRO A 212 12.89 -16.63 7.06
CA PRO A 212 13.37 -15.52 7.88
C PRO A 212 14.90 -15.56 8.02
N TYR A 213 15.48 -14.61 8.76
CA TYR A 213 16.86 -14.71 9.19
C TYR A 213 17.13 -16.09 9.85
N PRO A 214 18.24 -16.79 9.56
CA PRO A 214 19.48 -16.35 8.90
C PRO A 214 19.55 -16.59 7.38
N PHE A 215 18.44 -16.94 6.73
CA PHE A 215 18.43 -17.24 5.29
C PHE A 215 18.51 -15.97 4.44
N ARG A 216 18.86 -16.10 3.16
CA ARG A 216 19.10 -14.99 2.22
C ARG A 216 17.98 -13.95 2.20
N ASP A 217 16.74 -14.41 2.24
CA ASP A 217 15.56 -13.55 2.06
C ASP A 217 15.27 -12.68 3.29
N GLN A 218 15.76 -13.07 4.48
CA GLN A 218 15.62 -12.34 5.74
C GLN A 218 14.22 -11.75 5.95
N CYS A 219 13.19 -12.53 5.64
CA CYS A 219 11.83 -12.01 5.68
C CYS A 219 11.36 -11.71 7.12
N ALA A 220 10.39 -10.81 7.25
CA ALA A 220 9.73 -10.49 8.51
C ALA A 220 8.23 -10.80 8.48
N ASN A 221 7.67 -11.15 9.64
CA ASN A 221 6.24 -11.39 9.84
C ASN A 221 5.57 -10.13 10.43
N TYR A 222 5.21 -9.18 9.58
CA TYR A 222 4.45 -7.99 9.99
C TYR A 222 3.10 -8.38 10.61
N GLY A 223 2.59 -7.58 11.54
CA GLY A 223 1.36 -7.86 12.29
C GLY A 223 1.49 -8.85 13.45
N ASN A 224 2.69 -9.41 13.70
CA ASN A 224 2.96 -10.17 14.92
C ASN A 224 3.52 -9.25 16.03
N ILE A 225 2.82 -9.19 17.16
CA ILE A 225 3.12 -8.34 18.33
C ILE A 225 4.50 -8.67 18.94
N GLU A 226 5.00 -9.88 18.73
CA GLU A 226 6.28 -10.34 19.28
C GLU A 226 7.52 -9.76 18.59
N ILE A 227 7.35 -9.03 17.47
CA ILE A 227 8.46 -8.41 16.74
C ILE A 227 8.57 -6.93 17.16
N TRP A 228 9.75 -6.55 17.66
CA TRP A 228 10.04 -5.16 18.03
C TRP A 228 11.04 -4.52 17.05
N PRO A 229 10.76 -3.31 16.52
CA PRO A 229 9.51 -2.55 16.63
C PRO A 229 8.33 -3.19 15.86
N TYR A 230 7.12 -3.08 16.42
CA TYR A 230 5.90 -3.63 15.83
C TYR A 230 5.43 -2.76 14.66
N TYR A 231 5.13 -3.38 13.53
CA TYR A 231 4.46 -2.77 12.38
C TYR A 231 3.33 -3.68 11.90
N GLU A 232 2.17 -3.11 11.58
CA GLU A 232 0.99 -3.85 11.11
C GLU A 232 1.21 -4.43 9.71
N SER A 233 1.91 -3.68 8.84
CA SER A 233 2.22 -4.09 7.47
C SER A 233 3.61 -3.68 7.00
N GLN A 234 4.07 -4.28 5.90
CA GLN A 234 5.31 -3.88 5.24
C GLN A 234 5.25 -2.41 4.79
N SER A 235 4.12 -1.96 4.25
CA SER A 235 3.88 -0.58 3.83
C SER A 235 4.02 0.40 5.00
N GLN A 236 3.45 0.08 6.16
CA GLN A 236 3.60 0.90 7.36
C GLN A 236 5.07 1.00 7.78
N CYS A 237 5.78 -0.13 7.81
CA CYS A 237 7.21 -0.17 8.14
C CYS A 237 8.03 0.73 7.20
N ILE A 238 7.78 0.67 5.89
CA ILE A 238 8.46 1.51 4.89
C ILE A 238 8.16 3.00 5.14
N ARG A 239 6.90 3.37 5.37
CA ARG A 239 6.50 4.77 5.62
C ARG A 239 7.13 5.32 6.89
N GLU A 240 7.08 4.57 7.98
CA GLU A 240 7.67 4.98 9.26
C GLU A 240 9.20 5.06 9.18
N CYS A 241 9.86 4.18 8.41
CA CYS A 241 11.29 4.24 8.14
C CYS A 241 11.68 5.53 7.38
N ILE A 242 10.93 5.86 6.32
CA ILE A 242 11.13 7.09 5.55
C ILE A 242 10.91 8.31 6.43
N GLN A 243 9.82 8.35 7.20
CA GLN A 243 9.50 9.48 8.08
C GLN A 243 10.52 9.66 9.21
N GLY A 244 10.96 8.57 9.84
CA GLY A 244 12.01 8.60 10.85
C GLY A 244 13.33 9.14 10.30
N THR A 245 13.66 8.82 9.04
CA THR A 245 14.86 9.33 8.38
C THR A 245 14.70 10.80 7.98
N ASN A 246 13.55 11.19 7.44
CA ASN A 246 13.20 12.58 7.15
C ASN A 246 13.34 13.45 8.41
N TYR A 247 12.83 12.99 9.55
CA TYR A 247 12.93 13.73 10.80
C TYR A 247 14.39 13.85 11.28
N LYS A 248 15.18 12.77 11.23
CA LYS A 248 16.59 12.78 11.63
C LYS A 248 17.47 13.70 10.77
N VAL A 249 17.25 13.71 9.45
CA VAL A 249 18.09 14.46 8.50
C VAL A 249 17.58 15.88 8.25
N CYS A 250 16.26 16.05 8.09
CA CYS A 250 15.63 17.31 7.70
C CYS A 250 14.94 18.04 8.86
N GLY A 251 14.75 17.39 10.01
CA GLY A 251 14.11 17.97 11.20
C GLY A 251 12.58 18.05 11.13
N CYS A 252 11.96 17.41 10.13
CA CYS A 252 10.50 17.40 9.96
C CYS A 252 10.05 16.18 9.12
N ALA A 253 8.78 15.82 9.24
CA ALA A 253 8.16 14.72 8.51
C ALA A 253 7.54 15.21 7.19
N ASP A 254 7.54 14.36 6.15
CA ASP A 254 6.87 14.66 4.88
C ASP A 254 5.35 14.61 5.07
N PRO A 255 4.62 15.73 4.95
CA PRO A 255 3.20 15.74 5.25
C PRO A 255 2.34 15.04 4.19
N SER A 256 2.93 14.63 3.05
CA SER A 256 2.24 13.82 2.03
C SER A 256 2.19 12.33 2.36
N LEU A 257 2.97 11.88 3.37
CA LEU A 257 3.01 10.50 3.81
C LEU A 257 2.35 10.39 5.18
N THR A 258 1.36 9.50 5.30
CA THR A 258 0.70 9.20 6.58
C THR A 258 1.73 8.70 7.59
N SER A 259 1.75 9.28 8.79
CA SER A 259 2.62 8.87 9.90
C SER A 259 1.79 8.67 11.16
N THR A 260 2.09 7.60 11.91
CA THR A 260 1.52 7.29 13.23
C THR A 260 2.13 8.15 14.34
N THR A 261 3.28 8.78 14.07
CA THR A 261 4.00 9.60 15.05
C THR A 261 3.65 11.07 14.92
N SER A 262 3.48 11.77 16.06
CA SER A 262 3.15 13.20 16.14
C SER A 262 4.34 14.12 15.82
N GLN A 263 5.09 13.79 14.77
CA GLN A 263 6.22 14.58 14.32
C GLN A 263 5.76 15.86 13.62
N LYS A 264 6.55 16.94 13.76
CA LYS A 264 6.28 18.21 13.07
C LYS A 264 6.37 18.02 11.56
N SER A 265 5.28 18.35 10.86
CA SER A 265 5.21 18.37 9.39
C SER A 265 6.13 19.43 8.78
N CYS A 266 6.81 19.08 7.68
CA CYS A 266 7.57 20.03 6.88
C CYS A 266 6.65 21.01 6.14
N ASN A 267 7.09 22.26 6.02
CA ASN A 267 6.45 23.19 5.09
C ASN A 267 6.97 22.93 3.67
N LEU A 268 6.09 22.47 2.77
CA LEU A 268 6.47 22.17 1.38
C LEU A 268 6.69 23.44 0.54
N THR A 269 6.32 24.64 1.00
CA THR A 269 6.66 25.89 0.31
C THR A 269 8.12 26.31 0.54
N ASP A 270 8.77 25.77 1.58
CA ASP A 270 10.19 26.00 1.83
C ASP A 270 11.04 25.09 0.93
N VAL A 271 11.71 25.70 -0.04
CA VAL A 271 12.53 25.01 -1.04
C VAL A 271 13.64 24.18 -0.40
N LEU A 272 14.27 24.66 0.69
CA LEU A 272 15.37 23.94 1.35
C LEU A 272 14.86 22.67 2.02
N LYS A 273 13.70 22.75 2.70
CA LYS A 273 13.07 21.59 3.32
C LYS A 273 12.55 20.61 2.29
N MET A 274 11.89 21.11 1.24
CA MET A 274 11.48 20.28 0.10
C MET A 274 12.69 19.52 -0.46
N CYS A 275 13.84 20.18 -0.61
CA CYS A 275 15.00 19.53 -1.17
C CYS A 275 15.69 18.52 -0.29
N CYS A 276 15.71 18.78 1.01
CA CYS A 276 16.17 17.80 1.96
C CYS A 276 15.34 16.52 1.88
N LEU A 277 14.00 16.63 1.84
CA LEU A 277 13.11 15.47 1.71
C LEU A 277 13.34 14.72 0.37
N GLU A 278 13.62 15.42 -0.73
CA GLU A 278 13.90 14.76 -2.03
C GLU A 278 15.20 13.96 -1.97
N ASN A 279 16.23 14.53 -1.35
CA ASN A 279 17.50 13.86 -1.16
C ASN A 279 17.37 12.60 -0.30
N VAL A 280 16.59 12.65 0.79
CA VAL A 280 16.34 11.46 1.63
C VAL A 280 15.70 10.35 0.82
N LEU A 281 14.64 10.63 0.05
CA LEU A 281 14.02 9.63 -0.82
C LEU A 281 15.00 9.07 -1.88
N ASN A 282 15.90 9.91 -2.40
CA ASN A 282 16.91 9.47 -3.35
C ASN A 282 17.98 8.56 -2.70
N LEU A 283 18.30 8.74 -1.42
CA LEU A 283 19.18 7.83 -0.67
C LEU A 283 18.57 6.42 -0.56
N PHE A 284 17.26 6.33 -0.34
CA PHE A 284 16.54 5.06 -0.34
C PHE A 284 16.52 4.39 -1.72
N LEU A 285 16.26 5.15 -2.80
CA LEU A 285 16.27 4.60 -4.16
C LEU A 285 17.64 4.03 -4.58
N LEU A 286 18.72 4.65 -4.12
CA LEU A 286 20.09 4.20 -4.41
C LEU A 286 20.55 3.06 -3.50
N ASN A 287 19.66 2.47 -2.70
CA ASN A 287 19.95 1.41 -1.72
C ASN A 287 21.07 1.78 -0.72
N LYS A 288 21.29 3.08 -0.47
CA LYS A 288 22.28 3.55 0.52
C LYS A 288 21.78 3.44 1.96
N ILE A 289 20.48 3.22 2.13
CA ILE A 289 19.81 2.99 3.41
C ILE A 289 19.02 1.69 3.26
N GLN A 290 19.21 0.75 4.18
CA GLN A 290 18.48 -0.52 4.18
C GLN A 290 16.99 -0.24 4.36
N LEU A 291 16.19 -0.60 3.36
CA LEU A 291 14.73 -0.56 3.45
C LEU A 291 14.21 -1.77 4.26
N ALA A 292 12.98 -1.66 4.73
CA ALA A 292 12.25 -2.71 5.42
C ALA A 292 12.39 -4.10 4.75
N THR A 293 12.50 -5.14 5.58
CA THR A 293 12.56 -6.55 5.16
C THR A 293 11.32 -6.97 4.38
N ALA A 294 11.47 -7.92 3.46
CA ALA A 294 10.33 -8.46 2.72
C ALA A 294 9.36 -9.21 3.66
N LEU A 295 8.06 -9.15 3.38
CA LEU A 295 7.06 -9.94 4.09
C LEU A 295 7.30 -11.46 3.84
N CYS A 296 7.20 -12.28 4.89
CA CYS A 296 7.39 -13.73 4.76
C CYS A 296 6.22 -14.45 4.08
N LEU A 297 5.02 -13.84 4.05
CA LEU A 297 3.80 -14.49 3.60
C LEU A 297 2.99 -13.61 2.64
N ALA A 298 2.65 -14.21 1.50
CA ALA A 298 1.54 -13.88 0.57
C ALA A 298 1.76 -12.83 -0.53
N ILE A 299 1.31 -13.22 -1.74
CA ILE A 299 1.10 -12.37 -2.91
C ILE A 299 -0.21 -12.83 -3.59
N LEU A 300 -1.19 -11.93 -3.74
CA LEU A 300 -2.36 -12.21 -4.57
C LEU A 300 -2.04 -11.89 -6.04
N HIS A 301 -2.18 -12.88 -6.93
CA HIS A 301 -2.05 -12.63 -8.37
C HIS A 301 -3.35 -12.09 -8.94
N ILE A 302 -3.25 -10.95 -9.60
CA ILE A 302 -4.37 -10.20 -10.16
C ILE A 302 -4.24 -10.18 -11.68
N MET A 303 -5.27 -10.64 -12.38
CA MET A 303 -5.38 -10.51 -13.84
C MET A 303 -6.50 -9.53 -14.18
N GLU A 304 -6.16 -8.44 -14.86
CA GLU A 304 -7.12 -7.42 -15.24
C GLU A 304 -7.52 -7.53 -16.72
N LYS A 305 -8.82 -7.44 -17.00
CA LYS A 305 -9.37 -7.28 -18.35
C LYS A 305 -10.37 -6.13 -18.36
N ARG A 306 -10.36 -5.33 -19.43
CA ARG A 306 -11.28 -4.20 -19.62
C ARG A 306 -12.17 -4.42 -20.83
N SER A 307 -13.45 -4.09 -20.69
CA SER A 307 -14.43 -4.03 -21.77
C SER A 307 -15.15 -2.68 -21.72
N ARG A 308 -15.62 -2.19 -22.87
CA ARG A 308 -16.43 -0.95 -22.90
C ARG A 308 -17.82 -1.25 -22.32
N LEU A 309 -18.36 -0.32 -21.53
CA LEU A 309 -19.77 -0.39 -21.15
C LEU A 309 -20.64 -0.36 -22.42
N PRO A 310 -21.76 -1.10 -22.44
CA PRO A 310 -22.55 -1.27 -23.64
C PRO A 310 -22.93 0.07 -24.25
N ASN A 311 -22.65 0.22 -25.55
CA ASN A 311 -23.33 1.21 -26.36
C ASN A 311 -24.79 0.76 -26.40
N GLY A 312 -25.73 1.65 -26.06
CA GLY A 312 -27.13 1.39 -26.34
C GLY A 312 -27.29 0.97 -27.80
N HIS A 313 -27.43 -0.32 -28.05
CA HIS A 313 -28.10 -0.86 -29.24
C HIS A 313 -29.63 -0.79 -29.05
N LEU A 314 -30.10 0.08 -28.15
CA LEU A 314 -31.46 0.55 -28.09
C LEU A 314 -31.60 1.60 -29.20
N LYS A 315 -32.44 1.25 -30.18
CA LYS A 315 -32.77 2.02 -31.39
C LYS A 315 -32.69 3.54 -31.15
N LYS A 316 -31.97 4.25 -32.03
CA LYS A 316 -31.99 5.72 -32.16
C LYS A 316 -33.45 6.22 -32.21
N HIS A 317 -34.03 6.59 -31.08
CA HIS A 317 -35.37 7.19 -31.10
C HIS A 317 -35.59 8.34 -30.10
N SER A 318 -34.59 8.76 -29.33
CA SER A 318 -34.73 9.98 -28.52
C SER A 318 -33.39 10.64 -28.20
N THR A 319 -33.33 11.96 -28.29
CA THR A 319 -32.17 12.80 -27.92
C THR A 319 -31.87 12.75 -26.41
N LYS A 320 -32.87 12.43 -25.57
CA LYS A 320 -32.70 12.23 -24.12
C LYS A 320 -31.86 10.98 -23.79
N ASP A 321 -32.00 9.92 -24.58
CA ASP A 321 -31.26 8.67 -24.37
C ASP A 321 -29.78 8.82 -24.71
N ASP A 322 -29.45 9.68 -25.70
CA ASP A 322 -28.07 9.99 -26.07
C ASP A 322 -27.36 10.81 -24.99
N TYR A 323 -28.05 11.78 -24.37
CA TYR A 323 -27.51 12.54 -23.24
C TYR A 323 -27.27 11.65 -22.01
N GLN A 324 -28.22 10.80 -21.65
CA GLN A 324 -28.09 9.87 -20.53
C GLN A 324 -26.97 8.85 -20.75
N LEU A 325 -26.84 8.32 -21.97
CA LEU A 325 -25.77 7.39 -22.33
C LEU A 325 -24.40 8.06 -22.30
N LYS A 326 -24.30 9.32 -22.77
CA LYS A 326 -23.07 10.11 -22.68
C LYS A 326 -22.70 10.40 -21.22
N HIS A 327 -23.68 10.77 -20.39
CA HIS A 327 -23.48 11.00 -18.96
C HIS A 327 -22.99 9.73 -18.25
N MET A 328 -23.60 8.57 -18.51
CA MET A 328 -23.13 7.29 -17.97
C MET A 328 -21.70 6.97 -18.41
N ARG A 329 -21.34 7.19 -19.68
CA ARG A 329 -19.98 6.94 -20.15
C ARG A 329 -18.92 7.84 -19.52
N GLN A 330 -19.27 9.08 -19.19
CA GLN A 330 -18.32 10.04 -18.64
C GLN A 330 -18.18 9.92 -17.12
N ASN A 331 -19.24 9.46 -16.44
CA ASN A 331 -19.30 9.46 -14.99
C ASN A 331 -19.21 8.05 -14.38
N GLN A 332 -19.70 7.01 -15.04
CA GLN A 332 -19.80 5.69 -14.41
C GLN A 332 -18.65 4.77 -14.79
N ALA A 333 -18.16 4.02 -13.81
CA ALA A 333 -17.22 2.93 -14.01
C ALA A 333 -17.78 1.66 -13.36
N LYS A 334 -17.67 0.51 -14.01
CA LYS A 334 -18.13 -0.76 -13.45
C LYS A 334 -16.94 -1.64 -13.12
N LEU A 335 -16.93 -2.21 -11.92
CA LEU A 335 -15.87 -3.07 -11.42
C LEU A 335 -16.44 -4.45 -11.10
N LYS A 336 -15.76 -5.51 -11.52
CA LYS A 336 -16.06 -6.89 -11.17
C LYS A 336 -14.80 -7.54 -10.61
N VAL A 337 -14.80 -7.92 -9.34
CA VAL A 337 -13.68 -8.62 -8.69
C VAL A 337 -14.12 -10.03 -8.32
N PHE A 338 -13.45 -11.05 -8.84
CA PHE A 338 -13.87 -12.45 -8.63
C PHE A 338 -12.70 -13.42 -8.75
N PHE A 339 -12.82 -14.62 -8.16
CA PHE A 339 -11.82 -15.67 -8.37
C PHE A 339 -12.00 -16.35 -9.74
N SER A 340 -10.91 -16.42 -10.50
CA SER A 340 -10.86 -17.21 -11.75
C SER A 340 -10.81 -18.71 -11.48
N SER A 341 -10.23 -19.10 -10.34
CA SER A 341 -10.07 -20.49 -9.91
C SER A 341 -10.18 -20.60 -8.39
N MET A 342 -10.77 -21.69 -7.91
CA MET A 342 -10.76 -22.05 -6.47
C MET A 342 -9.47 -22.75 -6.04
N VAL A 343 -8.57 -23.02 -6.99
CA VAL A 343 -7.28 -23.63 -6.70
C VAL A 343 -6.32 -22.57 -6.18
N GLN A 344 -5.74 -22.84 -5.02
CA GLN A 344 -4.69 -22.04 -4.42
C GLN A 344 -3.33 -22.61 -4.81
N LYS A 345 -2.42 -21.75 -5.29
CA LYS A 345 -1.02 -22.14 -5.54
C LYS A 345 -0.18 -21.81 -4.31
N THR A 346 0.65 -22.74 -3.86
CA THR A 346 1.55 -22.56 -2.71
C THR A 346 2.99 -22.77 -3.15
N TYR A 347 3.83 -21.76 -2.98
CA TYR A 347 5.27 -21.79 -3.20
C TYR A 347 5.94 -21.67 -1.83
N GLU A 348 6.54 -22.77 -1.37
CA GLU A 348 7.17 -22.79 -0.05
C GLU A 348 8.68 -22.92 -0.19
N GLN A 349 9.41 -22.00 0.43
CA GLN A 349 10.85 -22.13 0.58
C GLN A 349 11.17 -23.03 1.77
N HIS A 350 11.92 -24.10 1.49
CA HIS A 350 12.47 -24.96 2.53
C HIS A 350 13.98 -24.77 2.64
N ALA A 351 14.50 -24.85 3.86
CA ALA A 351 15.94 -24.88 4.07
C ALA A 351 16.53 -26.09 3.33
N ARG A 352 17.64 -25.88 2.61
CA ARG A 352 18.31 -26.97 1.87
C ARG A 352 18.83 -28.07 2.80
N PHE A 353 19.25 -27.69 4.00
CA PHE A 353 19.73 -28.58 5.04
C PHE A 353 19.11 -28.19 6.36
N HIS A 354 18.57 -29.19 7.07
CA HIS A 354 18.21 -29.03 8.46
C HIS A 354 19.47 -29.14 9.35
N GLN A 355 19.41 -28.58 10.57
CA GLN A 355 20.53 -28.66 11.53
C GLN A 355 21.09 -30.08 11.71
N PRO A 356 20.29 -31.15 11.92
CA PRO A 356 20.83 -32.50 12.05
C PRO A 356 21.48 -33.03 10.77
N GLU A 357 20.96 -32.68 9.60
CA GLU A 357 21.54 -33.09 8.31
C GLU A 357 22.90 -32.45 8.09
N LEU A 358 23.07 -31.19 8.51
CA LEU A 358 24.36 -30.50 8.45
C LEU A 358 25.43 -31.24 9.28
N PHE A 359 25.10 -31.64 10.52
CA PHE A 359 26.01 -32.41 11.37
C PHE A 359 26.26 -33.82 10.81
N SER A 360 25.25 -34.44 10.20
CA SER A 360 25.39 -35.74 9.55
C SER A 360 26.36 -35.67 8.36
N HIS A 361 26.23 -34.66 7.49
CA HIS A 361 27.14 -34.46 6.37
C HIS A 361 28.57 -34.15 6.84
N LEU A 362 28.72 -33.28 7.85
CA LEU A 362 30.03 -32.97 8.42
C LEU A 362 30.68 -34.22 9.03
N GLY A 363 29.92 -34.99 9.81
CA GLY A 363 30.39 -36.25 10.41
C GLY A 363 30.69 -37.32 9.37
N GLY A 364 29.91 -37.37 8.29
CA GLY A 364 30.12 -38.27 7.17
C GLY A 364 31.43 -38.00 6.45
N GLU A 365 31.71 -36.74 6.10
CA GLU A 365 32.97 -36.35 5.45
C GLU A 365 34.17 -36.55 6.39
N LEU A 366 34.07 -36.13 7.66
CA LEU A 366 35.16 -36.32 8.64
C LEU A 366 35.43 -37.82 8.92
N GLY A 367 34.37 -38.62 9.00
CA GLY A 367 34.47 -40.06 9.18
C GLY A 367 35.04 -40.77 7.95
N LEU A 368 34.67 -40.34 6.75
CA LEU A 368 35.14 -40.95 5.51
C LEU A 368 36.61 -40.61 5.20
N TRP A 369 36.99 -39.33 5.30
CA TRP A 369 38.32 -38.87 4.91
C TRP A 369 39.37 -39.03 6.01
N LEU A 370 38.99 -38.81 7.27
CA LEU A 370 39.93 -38.78 8.40
C LEU A 370 39.72 -39.94 9.38
N GLY A 371 38.65 -40.73 9.24
CA GLY A 371 38.30 -41.76 10.22
C GLY A 371 37.92 -41.18 11.59
N ILE A 372 37.69 -39.87 11.68
CA ILE A 372 37.43 -39.19 12.94
C ILE A 372 35.95 -39.37 13.28
N SER A 373 35.69 -39.98 14.44
CA SER A 373 34.36 -40.06 15.04
C SER A 373 34.22 -39.03 16.17
N LEU A 374 32.99 -38.80 16.60
CA LEU A 374 32.71 -37.93 17.75
C LEU A 374 33.47 -38.39 19.01
N MET A 375 33.66 -39.71 19.19
CA MET A 375 34.43 -40.26 20.32
C MET A 375 35.91 -39.89 20.24
N VAL A 376 36.51 -39.93 19.05
CA VAL A 376 37.91 -39.53 18.84
C VAL A 376 38.08 -38.03 19.14
N ILE A 377 37.11 -37.19 18.80
CA ILE A 377 37.15 -35.75 19.14
C ILE A 377 37.16 -35.56 20.66
N PHE A 378 36.31 -36.27 21.40
CA PHE A 378 36.30 -36.19 22.86
C PHE A 378 37.61 -36.67 23.50
N GLU A 379 38.20 -37.75 22.97
CA GLU A 379 39.50 -38.25 23.43
C GLU A 379 40.64 -37.24 23.19
N LEU A 380 40.65 -36.58 22.03
CA LEU A 380 41.61 -35.50 21.73
C LEU A 380 41.43 -34.30 22.66
N LEU A 381 40.19 -33.92 22.98
CA LEU A 381 39.90 -32.84 23.91
C LEU A 381 40.33 -33.18 25.35
N GLU A 382 40.08 -34.40 25.80
CA GLU A 382 40.49 -34.87 27.14
C GLU A 382 42.02 -34.91 27.25
N ASN A 383 42.70 -35.52 26.28
CA ASN A 383 44.16 -35.56 26.26
C ASN A 383 44.78 -34.16 26.16
N GLY A 384 44.21 -33.28 25.34
CA GLY A 384 44.60 -31.87 25.25
C GLY A 384 44.43 -31.13 26.59
N TRP A 385 43.32 -31.38 27.29
CA TRP A 385 43.08 -30.82 28.62
C TRP A 385 44.09 -31.31 29.67
N TYR A 386 44.43 -32.60 29.69
CA TYR A 386 45.48 -33.13 30.57
C TYR A 386 46.85 -32.55 30.26
N LEU A 387 47.21 -32.41 28.98
CA LEU A 387 48.46 -31.77 28.56
C LEU A 387 48.53 -30.31 29.02
N MET A 388 47.45 -29.55 28.84
CA MET A 388 47.37 -28.16 29.31
C MET A 388 47.52 -28.05 30.83
N LYS A 389 46.84 -28.93 31.60
CA LYS A 389 47.05 -29.01 33.06
C LYS A 389 48.50 -29.33 33.43
N GLY A 390 49.12 -30.26 32.71
CA GLY A 390 50.53 -30.63 32.88
C GLY A 390 51.48 -29.46 32.61
N LEU A 391 51.26 -28.72 31.52
CA LEU A 391 52.05 -27.54 31.14
C LEU A 391 51.89 -26.40 32.15
N VAL A 392 50.66 -26.10 32.59
CA VAL A 392 50.41 -25.10 33.64
C VAL A 392 51.09 -25.48 34.95
N LYS A 393 51.09 -26.78 35.30
CA LYS A 393 51.79 -27.27 36.50
C LYS A 393 53.32 -27.13 36.38
N ARG A 394 53.90 -27.42 35.20
CA ARG A 394 55.33 -27.20 34.93
C ARG A 394 55.70 -25.71 34.94
N LEU A 395 54.88 -24.84 34.35
CA LEU A 395 55.08 -23.39 34.39
C LEU A 395 55.03 -22.83 35.82
N LYS A 396 54.12 -23.35 36.67
CA LYS A 396 54.08 -22.99 38.10
C LYS A 396 55.28 -23.49 38.91
N LEU A 397 55.92 -24.59 38.49
CA LEU A 397 57.13 -25.11 39.13
C LEU A 397 58.38 -24.32 38.72
N ASN A 398 58.50 -23.92 37.45
CA ASN A 398 59.59 -23.05 36.97
C ASN A 398 59.54 -21.61 37.51
N HIS A 399 58.40 -21.15 38.00
CA HIS A 399 58.25 -19.82 38.61
C HIS A 399 58.56 -19.80 40.12
N ARG A 400 58.83 -20.97 40.72
CA ARG A 400 59.14 -21.16 42.16
C ARG A 400 60.60 -21.58 42.44
N GLN A 401 61.41 -21.75 41.40
CA GLN A 401 62.86 -21.66 41.47
C GLN A 401 63.28 -20.24 41.08
#